data_AF-A0A943E1Y0-F1
#
_entry.id   AF-A0A943E1Y0-F1
#
_cell.length_a   1.000
_cell.length_b   1.000
_cell.length_c   1.000
_cell.angle_alpha   90.00
_cell.angle_beta   90.00
_cell.angle_gamma   90.00
#
_symmetry.space_group_name_H-M   'P 1'
#
loop_
_entity.id
_entity.type
_entity.pdbx_description
1 polymer ?
#
loop_
_entity_poly.entity_id
_entity_poly.type
_entity_poly.pdbx_seq_one_letter_code
_entity_poly.pdbx_strand_id
1 'polypeptide(L)'
;MKKYFLLPALVAAAFPAMSQSILFADDALGRGYVDRPYLRYEAEEGSVATIGNVDFINADPYDQASLASEASNLQAAQLAAAGSYIEWKLDADADALTIRFSLPDAADGSGTRQRLAVMSGSKTLGEIELDSYWAWQYTPKTNSSEKYPDNTPDPSKFARMRFDEARLVLSETIAKGSVLRIERLSDGADPMTIDFVEAEMAGKPLTFSDITNDNKVEFTGDGAALQAFINANPGKTIFIPAGRYEIPSQIEIRAEGTRLSGAGMWHTELFFSASSDNPRTYSRRGIVCSQNNCGVSDIAKIATFLNYSPNTVNTYKTRAKKASNLSNDRFEPAIMAIRSVD
;
A
#
# COMPACT_ATOMS: atom_id res chain seq x y z
N MET A 1 22.36 -64.99 -6.51
CA MET A 1 22.61 -63.54 -6.61
C MET A 1 21.29 -62.79 -6.50
N LYS A 2 20.96 -62.22 -5.33
CA LYS A 2 19.80 -61.34 -5.16
C LYS A 2 20.27 -59.89 -5.39
N LYS A 3 19.72 -59.22 -6.39
CA LYS A 3 19.96 -57.80 -6.66
C LYS A 3 19.08 -56.97 -5.73
N TYR A 4 19.68 -56.22 -4.82
CA TYR A 4 18.97 -55.22 -4.02
C TYR A 4 18.93 -53.92 -4.84
N PHE A 5 17.74 -53.45 -5.17
CA PHE A 5 17.52 -52.09 -5.64
C PHE A 5 17.56 -51.15 -4.43
N LEU A 6 18.55 -50.27 -4.36
CA LEU A 6 18.48 -49.10 -3.50
C LEU A 6 17.53 -48.10 -4.15
N LEU A 7 16.37 -47.85 -3.53
CA LEU A 7 15.63 -46.61 -3.76
C LEU A 7 16.42 -45.46 -3.11
N PRO A 8 16.58 -44.30 -3.77
CA PRO A 8 17.09 -43.12 -3.09
C PRO A 8 16.02 -42.65 -2.10
N ALA A 9 16.38 -42.58 -0.83
CA ALA A 9 15.55 -41.92 0.18
C ALA A 9 15.53 -40.43 -0.14
N LEU A 10 14.37 -39.91 -0.56
CA LEU A 10 14.12 -38.49 -0.66
C LEU A 10 14.09 -37.94 0.78
N VAL A 11 15.18 -37.33 1.22
CA VAL A 11 15.20 -36.60 2.49
C VAL A 11 14.50 -35.27 2.22
N ALA A 12 13.20 -35.21 2.47
CA ALA A 12 12.50 -33.94 2.60
C ALA A 12 12.99 -33.27 3.89
N ALA A 13 13.90 -32.32 3.76
CA ALA A 13 14.24 -31.42 4.86
C ALA A 13 13.07 -30.46 5.07
N ALA A 14 12.08 -30.88 5.87
CA ALA A 14 11.04 -29.99 6.36
C ALA A 14 11.64 -29.12 7.46
N PHE A 15 12.12 -27.93 7.10
CA PHE A 15 12.30 -26.85 8.06
C PHE A 15 10.92 -26.22 8.27
N PRO A 16 10.32 -26.28 9.48
CA PRO A 16 9.21 -25.40 9.78
C PRO A 16 9.83 -24.01 10.01
N ALA A 17 10.03 -23.23 8.93
CA ALA A 17 10.06 -21.80 9.10
C ALA A 17 8.69 -21.45 9.73
N MET A 18 8.71 -20.95 10.97
CA MET A 18 7.51 -20.40 11.58
C MET A 18 7.22 -19.09 10.86
N SER A 19 6.64 -19.21 9.68
CA SER A 19 6.14 -18.07 8.95
C SER A 19 5.02 -17.45 9.78
N GLN A 20 5.32 -16.30 10.33
CA GLN A 20 4.44 -15.50 11.15
C GLN A 20 4.57 -14.06 10.69
N SER A 21 3.47 -13.34 10.78
CA SER A 21 3.48 -11.89 10.63
C SER A 21 4.40 -11.26 11.66
N ILE A 22 5.01 -10.13 11.30
CA ILE A 22 5.88 -9.42 12.22
C ILE A 22 5.08 -8.69 13.31
N LEU A 23 5.63 -8.71 14.51
CA LEU A 23 5.20 -7.87 15.62
C LEU A 23 6.13 -6.66 15.68
N PHE A 24 5.57 -5.45 15.58
CA PHE A 24 6.36 -4.23 15.68
C PHE A 24 6.56 -3.90 17.15
N ALA A 25 7.82 -3.87 17.60
CA ALA A 25 8.13 -3.60 19.01
C ALA A 25 7.57 -2.25 19.52
N ASP A 26 7.43 -1.28 18.61
CA ASP A 26 6.86 0.04 18.86
C ASP A 26 5.35 0.02 19.14
N ASP A 27 4.63 -1.05 18.77
CA ASP A 27 3.19 -1.19 19.04
C ASP A 27 2.92 -1.21 20.55
N ALA A 28 3.73 -1.97 21.29
CA ALA A 28 3.65 -2.04 22.75
C ALA A 28 3.96 -0.69 23.42
N LEU A 29 4.63 0.21 22.71
CA LEU A 29 4.94 1.58 23.15
C LEU A 29 3.89 2.60 22.67
N GLY A 30 2.88 2.19 21.91
CA GLY A 30 1.87 3.09 21.33
C GLY A 30 2.45 4.05 20.29
N ARG A 31 3.55 3.69 19.64
CA ARG A 31 4.23 4.54 18.64
C ARG A 31 3.87 4.09 17.22
N GLY A 32 3.67 5.07 16.33
CA GLY A 32 3.26 4.79 14.96
C GLY A 32 1.78 4.44 14.82
N TYR A 33 1.42 3.74 13.75
CA TYR A 33 0.05 3.26 13.53
C TYR A 33 -0.12 1.84 14.07
N VAL A 34 -0.58 1.74 15.32
CA VAL A 34 -0.66 0.47 16.06
C VAL A 34 -1.92 -0.35 15.73
N ASP A 35 -3.01 0.29 15.33
CA ASP A 35 -4.29 -0.36 14.97
C ASP A 35 -4.45 -0.50 13.44
N ARG A 36 -3.36 -0.90 12.78
CA ARG A 36 -3.35 -1.14 11.33
C ARG A 36 -4.19 -2.38 10.97
N PRO A 37 -4.90 -2.34 9.82
CA PRO A 37 -5.78 -3.44 9.42
C PRO A 37 -5.01 -4.63 8.82
N TYR A 38 -3.78 -4.39 8.37
CA TYR A 38 -2.91 -5.38 7.76
C TYR A 38 -1.95 -6.01 8.75
N LEU A 39 -1.58 -7.25 8.46
CA LEU A 39 -0.42 -7.92 9.01
C LEU A 39 0.68 -7.95 7.97
N ARG A 40 1.92 -7.63 8.36
CA ARG A 40 3.09 -7.65 7.47
C ARG A 40 3.83 -8.97 7.60
N TYR A 41 4.26 -9.51 6.47
CA TYR A 41 5.00 -10.75 6.31
C TYR A 41 6.28 -10.46 5.53
N GLU A 42 7.43 -10.50 6.20
CA GLU A 42 8.75 -10.19 5.62
C GLU A 42 9.24 -11.38 4.75
N ALA A 43 9.92 -11.09 3.65
CA ALA A 43 10.50 -12.07 2.73
C ALA A 43 11.97 -12.37 3.03
N GLU A 44 12.40 -12.21 4.29
CA GLU A 44 13.77 -12.46 4.74
C GLU A 44 14.06 -13.95 4.96
N GLU A 45 15.34 -14.31 4.95
CA GLU A 45 15.78 -15.70 5.14
C GLU A 45 15.31 -16.24 6.49
N GLY A 46 14.63 -17.39 6.48
CA GLY A 46 14.08 -18.02 7.68
C GLY A 46 12.67 -17.56 8.08
N SER A 47 12.15 -16.47 7.49
CA SER A 47 10.77 -15.99 7.69
C SER A 47 9.77 -16.54 6.67
N VAL A 48 10.29 -17.10 5.57
CA VAL A 48 9.53 -17.74 4.48
C VAL A 48 9.95 -19.18 4.24
N ALA A 49 9.01 -19.99 3.73
CA ALA A 49 9.35 -21.20 3.00
C ALA A 49 9.54 -20.86 1.52
N THR A 50 10.45 -21.55 0.83
CA THR A 50 10.77 -21.27 -0.58
C THR A 50 10.88 -22.57 -1.39
N ILE A 51 10.59 -22.48 -2.70
CA ILE A 51 10.90 -23.53 -3.68
C ILE A 51 11.45 -22.86 -4.95
N GLY A 52 12.34 -23.58 -5.63
CA GLY A 52 12.94 -23.15 -6.88
C GLY A 52 14.19 -22.31 -6.64
N ASN A 53 14.45 -21.39 -7.56
CA ASN A 53 15.62 -20.54 -7.54
C ASN A 53 15.26 -19.26 -6.77
N VAL A 54 15.46 -19.31 -5.44
CA VAL A 54 15.27 -18.17 -4.54
C VAL A 54 16.58 -17.91 -3.80
N ASP A 55 17.11 -16.71 -3.96
CA ASP A 55 18.27 -16.21 -3.21
C ASP A 55 17.79 -15.15 -2.20
N PHE A 56 18.54 -14.96 -1.12
CA PHE A 56 18.29 -13.88 -0.16
C PHE A 56 19.42 -12.86 -0.24
N ILE A 57 19.06 -11.58 -0.31
CA ILE A 57 20.01 -10.46 -0.31
C ILE A 57 19.98 -9.74 1.03
N ASN A 58 21.13 -9.23 1.46
CA ASN A 58 21.25 -8.38 2.63
C ASN A 58 22.18 -7.18 2.35
N ALA A 59 22.18 -6.20 3.26
CA ALA A 59 23.09 -5.07 3.17
C ALA A 59 23.74 -4.77 4.53
N ASP A 60 24.98 -4.27 4.47
CA ASP A 60 25.58 -3.53 5.56
C ASP A 60 24.81 -2.19 5.71
N PRO A 61 24.35 -1.79 6.92
CA PRO A 61 23.63 -0.53 7.14
C PRO A 61 24.35 0.74 6.63
N TYR A 62 25.67 0.67 6.43
CA TYR A 62 26.48 1.78 5.95
C TYR A 62 26.79 1.70 4.44
N ASP A 63 26.35 0.66 3.75
CA ASP A 63 26.51 0.50 2.30
C ASP A 63 25.18 0.70 1.55
N GLN A 64 25.09 1.78 0.79
CA GLN A 64 23.93 2.11 -0.04
C GLN A 64 24.03 1.56 -1.48
N ALA A 65 25.11 0.85 -1.83
CA ALA A 65 25.27 0.26 -3.15
C ALA A 65 24.37 -0.97 -3.34
N SER A 66 24.24 -1.81 -2.32
CA SER A 66 23.35 -2.98 -2.34
C SER A 66 21.88 -2.59 -2.50
N LEU A 67 21.12 -3.34 -3.30
CA LEU A 67 19.66 -3.17 -3.40
C LEU A 67 18.99 -3.33 -2.03
N ALA A 68 19.45 -4.30 -1.23
CA ALA A 68 18.91 -4.59 0.09
C ALA A 68 19.05 -3.41 1.07
N SER A 69 19.87 -2.40 0.78
CA SER A 69 19.97 -1.20 1.63
C SER A 69 18.67 -0.38 1.70
N GLU A 70 17.72 -0.61 0.79
CA GLU A 70 16.38 0.00 0.78
C GLU A 70 15.25 -0.99 1.09
N ALA A 71 15.58 -2.25 1.40
CA ALA A 71 14.65 -3.28 1.86
C ALA A 71 14.30 -3.08 3.34
N SER A 72 13.12 -3.54 3.79
CA SER A 72 12.84 -3.67 5.22
C SER A 72 13.88 -4.59 5.85
N ASN A 73 14.29 -4.27 7.08
CA ASN A 73 15.34 -4.98 7.81
C ASN A 73 16.68 -5.16 7.05
N LEU A 74 16.88 -4.41 5.95
CA LEU A 74 17.99 -4.55 5.03
C LEU A 74 18.08 -5.94 4.36
N GLN A 75 16.97 -6.65 4.17
CA GLN A 75 16.92 -8.00 3.60
C GLN A 75 15.72 -8.21 2.68
N ALA A 76 15.87 -9.01 1.62
CA ALA A 76 14.78 -9.35 0.71
C ALA A 76 15.02 -10.70 0.00
N ALA A 77 13.97 -11.31 -0.55
CA ALA A 77 14.06 -12.50 -1.37
C ALA A 77 14.14 -12.15 -2.87
N GLN A 78 14.97 -12.86 -3.62
CA GLN A 78 15.09 -12.75 -5.08
C GLN A 78 14.62 -14.04 -5.74
N LEU A 79 13.50 -13.97 -6.45
CA LEU A 79 12.94 -15.05 -7.24
C LEU A 79 13.58 -14.99 -8.63
N ALA A 80 14.57 -15.85 -8.89
CA ALA A 80 15.44 -15.76 -10.07
C ALA A 80 14.88 -16.42 -11.34
N ALA A 81 13.85 -17.27 -11.23
CA ALA A 81 13.28 -17.99 -12.38
C ALA A 81 11.75 -18.13 -12.26
N ALA A 82 11.07 -18.36 -13.38
CA ALA A 82 9.66 -18.71 -13.37
C ALA A 82 9.44 -20.01 -12.59
N GLY A 83 8.35 -20.07 -11.82
CA GLY A 83 8.04 -21.16 -10.91
C GLY A 83 8.79 -21.12 -9.58
N SER A 84 9.77 -20.22 -9.40
CA SER A 84 10.29 -19.90 -8.06
C SER A 84 9.20 -19.21 -7.24
N TYR A 85 9.10 -19.56 -5.96
CA TYR A 85 8.13 -18.96 -5.07
C TYR A 85 8.60 -18.85 -3.63
N ILE A 86 7.94 -17.95 -2.90
CA ILE A 86 8.02 -17.81 -1.45
C ILE A 86 6.64 -17.95 -0.83
N GLU A 87 6.58 -18.51 0.38
CA GLU A 87 5.36 -18.87 1.07
C GLU A 87 5.36 -18.40 2.53
N TRP A 88 4.19 -17.91 2.94
CA TRP A 88 3.87 -17.62 4.32
C TRP A 88 2.65 -18.37 4.79
N LYS A 89 2.53 -18.55 6.11
CA LYS A 89 1.29 -18.99 6.75
C LYS A 89 0.61 -17.77 7.36
N LEU A 90 -0.65 -17.53 7.01
CA LEU A 90 -1.34 -16.34 7.50
C LEU A 90 -1.77 -16.45 8.96
N ASP A 91 -1.61 -15.36 9.72
CA ASP A 91 -2.05 -15.23 11.11
C ASP A 91 -3.47 -14.65 11.26
N ALA A 92 -4.05 -14.15 10.16
CA ALA A 92 -5.41 -13.64 10.03
C ALA A 92 -5.97 -13.96 8.64
N ASP A 93 -7.30 -13.85 8.50
CA ASP A 93 -7.95 -13.92 7.19
C ASP A 93 -7.50 -12.73 6.32
N ALA A 94 -7.26 -12.96 5.03
CA ALA A 94 -6.93 -11.90 4.08
C ALA A 94 -7.51 -12.15 2.69
N ASP A 95 -7.99 -11.10 2.04
CA ASP A 95 -8.45 -11.09 0.65
C ASP A 95 -7.89 -9.91 -0.16
N ALA A 96 -6.97 -9.14 0.42
CA ALA A 96 -6.23 -8.08 -0.26
C ALA A 96 -4.78 -8.01 0.21
N LEU A 97 -3.89 -7.72 -0.73
CA LEU A 97 -2.45 -7.69 -0.52
C LEU A 97 -1.83 -6.42 -1.06
N THR A 98 -0.87 -5.87 -0.32
CA THR A 98 0.14 -4.94 -0.84
C THR A 98 1.48 -5.67 -0.85
N ILE A 99 2.16 -5.66 -1.99
CA ILE A 99 3.43 -6.35 -2.22
C ILE A 99 4.49 -5.28 -2.46
N ARG A 100 5.51 -5.22 -1.60
CA ARG A 100 6.67 -4.35 -1.83
C ARG A 100 7.73 -5.13 -2.60
N PHE A 101 8.15 -4.60 -3.74
CA PHE A 101 8.96 -5.31 -4.71
C PHE A 101 10.02 -4.41 -5.35
N SER A 102 11.00 -5.03 -6.01
CA SER A 102 11.93 -4.35 -6.91
C SER A 102 12.18 -5.22 -8.16
N LEU A 103 12.14 -4.58 -9.33
CA LEU A 103 12.62 -5.14 -10.59
C LEU A 103 13.73 -4.25 -11.14
N PRO A 104 14.73 -4.80 -11.85
CA PRO A 104 15.72 -3.97 -12.52
C PRO A 104 15.10 -2.97 -13.50
N ASP A 105 15.69 -1.79 -13.58
CA ASP A 105 15.25 -0.74 -14.49
C ASP A 105 15.70 -1.01 -15.93
N ALA A 106 14.99 -0.42 -16.89
CA ALA A 106 15.42 -0.39 -18.29
C ALA A 106 16.56 0.62 -18.48
N ALA A 107 17.40 0.42 -19.50
CA ALA A 107 18.56 1.27 -19.76
C ALA A 107 18.21 2.74 -20.05
N ASP A 108 16.99 3.00 -20.51
CA ASP A 108 16.46 4.34 -20.77
C ASP A 108 15.59 4.90 -19.63
N GLY A 109 15.42 4.16 -18.53
CA GLY A 109 14.58 4.54 -17.41
C GLY A 109 13.08 4.35 -17.62
N SER A 110 12.68 3.59 -18.65
CA SER A 110 11.26 3.31 -18.93
C SER A 110 10.67 2.17 -18.09
N GLY A 111 11.44 1.63 -17.14
CA GLY A 111 11.04 0.51 -16.29
C GLY A 111 10.99 -0.85 -17.01
N THR A 112 10.87 -1.91 -16.23
CA THR A 112 10.60 -3.26 -16.71
C THR A 112 9.35 -3.83 -16.03
N ARG A 113 8.78 -4.87 -16.63
CA ARG A 113 7.56 -5.52 -16.15
C ARG A 113 7.75 -7.01 -15.97
N GLN A 114 7.24 -7.54 -14.87
CA GLN A 114 7.24 -8.98 -14.58
C GLN A 114 5.93 -9.39 -13.91
N ARG A 115 5.44 -10.59 -14.19
CA ARG A 115 4.18 -11.12 -13.67
C ARG A 115 4.42 -12.08 -12.52
N LEU A 116 3.55 -12.02 -11.52
CA LEU A 116 3.46 -13.00 -10.44
C LEU A 116 2.02 -13.49 -10.25
N ALA A 117 1.90 -14.68 -9.68
CA ALA A 117 0.66 -15.24 -9.15
C ALA A 117 0.65 -15.15 -7.63
N VAL A 118 -0.53 -14.86 -7.08
CA VAL A 118 -0.85 -15.04 -5.67
C VAL A 118 -1.68 -16.31 -5.54
N MET A 119 -1.22 -17.24 -4.71
CA MET A 119 -1.84 -18.56 -4.58
C MET A 119 -2.07 -18.98 -3.12
N SER A 120 -3.00 -19.90 -2.93
CA SER A 120 -3.17 -20.67 -1.69
C SER A 120 -3.28 -22.15 -2.02
N GLY A 121 -2.33 -22.96 -1.54
CA GLY A 121 -2.16 -24.33 -2.01
C GLY A 121 -1.91 -24.37 -3.52
N SER A 122 -2.71 -25.14 -4.27
CA SER A 122 -2.60 -25.23 -5.74
C SER A 122 -3.49 -24.22 -6.48
N LYS A 123 -4.18 -23.32 -5.79
CA LYS A 123 -5.18 -22.43 -6.39
C LYS A 123 -4.60 -21.02 -6.59
N THR A 124 -4.62 -20.54 -7.81
CA THR A 124 -4.37 -19.12 -8.13
C THR A 124 -5.57 -18.28 -7.72
N LEU A 125 -5.33 -17.28 -6.87
CA LEU A 125 -6.35 -16.37 -6.36
C LEU A 125 -6.29 -15.00 -7.03
N GLY A 126 -5.16 -14.65 -7.62
CA GLY A 126 -4.97 -13.47 -8.45
C GLY A 126 -3.63 -13.50 -9.15
N GLU A 127 -3.49 -12.68 -10.20
CA GLU A 127 -2.24 -12.45 -10.91
C GLU A 127 -2.07 -10.94 -11.07
N ILE A 128 -0.84 -10.46 -10.96
CA ILE A 128 -0.52 -9.03 -11.11
C ILE A 128 0.77 -8.87 -11.93
N GLU A 129 0.79 -7.84 -12.75
CA GLU A 129 2.01 -7.36 -13.41
C GLU A 129 2.63 -6.27 -12.53
N LEU A 130 3.85 -6.54 -12.07
CA LEU A 130 4.69 -5.58 -11.38
C LEU A 130 5.41 -4.72 -12.42
N ASP A 131 5.52 -3.42 -12.16
CA ASP A 131 6.08 -2.44 -13.09
C ASP A 131 7.07 -1.53 -12.33
N SER A 132 8.34 -1.53 -12.74
CA SER A 132 9.35 -0.66 -12.10
C SER A 132 9.37 0.76 -12.63
N TYR A 133 8.44 1.14 -13.53
CA TYR A 133 8.36 2.48 -14.12
C TYR A 133 8.27 3.62 -13.08
N TRP A 134 7.65 3.36 -11.92
CA TRP A 134 7.53 4.35 -10.84
C TRP A 134 8.66 4.29 -9.82
N ALA A 135 9.45 3.22 -9.85
CA ALA A 135 10.68 3.10 -9.08
C ALA A 135 11.83 3.82 -9.79
N TRP A 136 13.01 3.75 -9.19
CA TRP A 136 14.30 4.20 -9.71
C TRP A 136 14.41 5.72 -9.92
N GLN A 137 15.16 6.35 -9.01
CA GLN A 137 15.64 7.71 -9.16
C GLN A 137 17.16 7.73 -9.13
N TYR A 138 17.75 8.54 -10.00
CA TYR A 138 19.19 8.61 -10.20
C TYR A 138 19.71 10.01 -9.87
N THR A 139 20.58 10.09 -8.86
CA THR A 139 21.15 11.36 -8.41
C THR A 139 22.63 11.46 -8.80
N PRO A 140 23.11 12.58 -9.38
CA PRO A 140 24.52 12.75 -9.72
C PRO A 140 25.49 12.50 -8.56
N LYS A 141 26.55 11.72 -8.81
CA LYS A 141 27.64 11.49 -7.84
C LYS A 141 28.52 12.72 -7.64
N THR A 142 28.61 13.57 -8.65
CA THR A 142 29.42 14.79 -8.64
C THR A 142 29.00 15.71 -7.50
N ASN A 143 29.97 16.38 -6.88
CA ASN A 143 29.67 17.34 -5.81
C ASN A 143 29.37 18.72 -6.40
N SER A 144 28.14 18.91 -6.87
CA SER A 144 27.62 20.18 -7.41
C SER A 144 26.57 20.80 -6.48
N SER A 145 26.32 22.09 -6.66
CA SER A 145 25.21 22.83 -6.02
C SER A 145 23.83 22.40 -6.55
N GLU A 146 23.79 21.83 -7.75
CA GLU A 146 22.57 21.34 -8.39
C GLU A 146 22.62 19.80 -8.42
N LYS A 147 21.89 19.18 -7.49
CA LYS A 147 21.73 17.73 -7.36
C LYS A 147 20.25 17.41 -7.36
N TYR A 148 19.67 17.34 -8.55
CA TYR A 148 18.30 16.88 -8.71
C TYR A 148 18.31 15.43 -9.20
N PRO A 149 17.48 14.55 -8.61
CA PRO A 149 17.26 13.23 -9.17
C PRO A 149 16.53 13.33 -10.52
N ASP A 150 16.87 12.45 -11.43
CA ASP A 150 16.10 12.15 -12.64
C ASP A 150 15.81 10.65 -12.73
N ASN A 151 15.16 10.22 -13.81
CA ASN A 151 14.72 8.83 -13.97
C ASN A 151 15.61 8.06 -14.96
N THR A 152 16.77 8.59 -15.37
CA THR A 152 17.60 7.94 -16.39
C THR A 152 18.88 7.34 -15.78
N PRO A 153 19.07 6.02 -15.88
CA PRO A 153 20.26 5.35 -15.38
C PRO A 153 21.54 5.88 -16.03
N ASP A 154 22.57 6.09 -15.22
CA ASP A 154 23.92 6.44 -15.71
C ASP A 154 24.99 6.03 -14.68
N PRO A 155 26.16 5.52 -15.09
CA PRO A 155 27.25 5.13 -14.18
C PRO A 155 27.76 6.25 -13.27
N SER A 156 27.58 7.52 -13.66
CA SER A 156 27.93 8.71 -12.88
C SER A 156 26.88 9.10 -11.83
N LYS A 157 25.80 8.31 -11.68
CA LYS A 157 24.71 8.57 -10.73
C LYS A 157 24.55 7.45 -9.70
N PHE A 158 24.00 7.80 -8.54
CA PHE A 158 23.54 6.86 -7.53
C PHE A 158 22.07 6.52 -7.78
N ALA A 159 21.73 5.23 -7.83
CA ALA A 159 20.34 4.76 -7.88
C ALA A 159 19.70 4.78 -6.48
N ARG A 160 18.47 5.27 -6.38
CA ARG A 160 17.65 5.39 -5.17
C ARG A 160 16.19 5.07 -5.51
N MET A 161 15.33 4.95 -4.51
CA MET A 161 13.91 4.64 -4.70
C MET A 161 13.74 3.32 -5.49
N ARG A 162 14.52 2.31 -5.11
CA ARG A 162 14.69 1.07 -5.88
C ARG A 162 13.57 0.06 -5.67
N PHE A 163 12.67 0.32 -4.72
CA PHE A 163 11.49 -0.48 -4.44
C PHE A 163 10.23 0.33 -4.74
N ASP A 164 9.18 -0.37 -5.13
CA ASP A 164 7.82 0.16 -5.27
C ASP A 164 6.82 -0.83 -4.66
N GLU A 165 5.56 -0.46 -4.62
CA GLU A 165 4.47 -1.26 -4.07
C GLU A 165 3.37 -1.50 -5.12
N ALA A 166 2.87 -2.72 -5.19
CA ALA A 166 1.72 -3.08 -6.00
C ALA A 166 0.63 -3.71 -5.12
N ARG A 167 -0.63 -3.45 -5.44
CA ARG A 167 -1.77 -3.91 -4.63
C ARG A 167 -2.72 -4.78 -5.44
N LEU A 168 -3.30 -5.80 -4.81
CA LEU A 168 -4.21 -6.74 -5.45
C LEU A 168 -5.33 -7.18 -4.49
N VAL A 169 -6.58 -7.15 -4.97
CA VAL A 169 -7.71 -7.82 -4.32
C VAL A 169 -7.82 -9.23 -4.90
N LEU A 170 -7.92 -10.23 -4.03
CA LEU A 170 -7.99 -11.64 -4.39
C LEU A 170 -9.42 -12.05 -4.75
N SER A 171 -9.54 -13.08 -5.58
CA SER A 171 -10.84 -13.65 -5.94
C SER A 171 -11.57 -14.29 -4.75
N GLU A 172 -10.83 -14.73 -3.72
CA GLU A 172 -11.36 -15.35 -2.51
C GLU A 172 -10.47 -15.07 -1.30
N THR A 173 -11.05 -15.15 -0.10
CA THR A 173 -10.33 -15.02 1.17
C THR A 173 -9.42 -16.22 1.43
N ILE A 174 -8.16 -15.94 1.72
CA ILE A 174 -7.23 -16.90 2.32
C ILE A 174 -7.52 -16.93 3.83
N ALA A 175 -8.02 -18.06 4.32
CA ALA A 175 -8.31 -18.22 5.74
C ALA A 175 -7.01 -18.25 6.57
N LYS A 176 -7.08 -17.71 7.79
CA LYS A 176 -6.04 -17.84 8.81
C LYS A 176 -5.52 -19.27 8.90
N GLY A 177 -4.20 -19.41 8.95
CA GLY A 177 -3.49 -20.67 9.00
C GLY A 177 -3.33 -21.37 7.65
N SER A 178 -3.90 -20.82 6.57
CA SER A 178 -3.62 -21.26 5.21
C SER A 178 -2.34 -20.62 4.69
N VAL A 179 -1.82 -21.17 3.59
CA VAL A 179 -0.61 -20.68 2.93
C VAL A 179 -0.97 -19.54 1.97
N LEU A 180 -0.24 -18.43 2.09
CA LEU A 180 -0.12 -17.40 1.06
C LEU A 180 1.18 -17.67 0.28
N ARG A 181 1.09 -17.85 -1.03
CA ARG A 181 2.24 -18.02 -1.92
C ARG A 181 2.33 -16.85 -2.90
N ILE A 182 3.55 -16.34 -3.08
CA ILE A 182 3.91 -15.43 -4.17
C ILE A 182 4.81 -16.21 -5.13
N GLU A 183 4.32 -16.45 -6.34
CA GLU A 183 5.00 -17.26 -7.36
C GLU A 183 5.32 -16.42 -8.59
N ARG A 184 6.59 -16.40 -9.01
CA ARG A 184 7.01 -15.72 -10.22
C ARG A 184 6.51 -16.48 -11.45
N LEU A 185 5.81 -15.80 -12.35
CA LEU A 185 5.30 -16.40 -13.60
C LEU A 185 6.17 -16.08 -14.81
N SER A 186 6.83 -14.92 -14.82
CA SER A 186 7.58 -14.46 -15.98
C SER A 186 8.95 -15.11 -16.12
N ASP A 187 9.23 -15.62 -17.32
CA ASP A 187 10.57 -15.95 -17.78
C ASP A 187 11.32 -14.65 -18.12
N GLY A 188 12.36 -14.33 -17.36
CA GLY A 188 13.22 -13.18 -17.59
C GLY A 188 14.61 -13.45 -17.01
N ALA A 189 15.65 -12.86 -17.60
CA ALA A 189 17.03 -13.06 -17.12
C ALA A 189 17.26 -12.46 -15.72
N ASP A 190 16.51 -11.41 -15.39
CA ASP A 190 16.68 -10.66 -14.16
C ASP A 190 15.78 -11.18 -13.01
N PRO A 191 16.26 -11.16 -11.76
CA PRO A 191 15.47 -11.58 -10.60
C PRO A 191 14.32 -10.62 -10.28
N MET A 192 13.22 -11.16 -9.77
CA MET A 192 12.15 -10.41 -9.12
C MET A 192 12.46 -10.35 -7.63
N THR A 193 12.61 -9.16 -7.05
CA THR A 193 12.88 -9.02 -5.62
C THR A 193 11.59 -8.73 -4.87
N ILE A 194 11.30 -9.50 -3.82
CA ILE A 194 10.17 -9.29 -2.90
C ILE A 194 10.74 -8.93 -1.53
N ASP A 195 10.26 -7.83 -0.97
CA ASP A 195 10.65 -7.32 0.34
C ASP A 195 9.71 -7.85 1.43
N PHE A 196 8.43 -7.48 1.33
CA PHE A 196 7.37 -7.98 2.20
C PHE A 196 6.03 -8.00 1.48
N VAL A 197 5.07 -8.69 2.11
CA VAL A 197 3.65 -8.59 1.80
C VAL A 197 2.89 -8.09 3.02
N GLU A 198 2.02 -7.10 2.84
CA GLU A 198 0.99 -6.74 3.80
C GLU A 198 -0.33 -7.37 3.36
N ALA A 199 -0.94 -8.16 4.24
CA ALA A 199 -2.19 -8.86 3.98
C ALA A 199 -3.29 -8.39 4.93
N GLU A 200 -4.46 -8.07 4.38
CA GLU A 200 -5.64 -7.63 5.12
C GLU A 200 -6.94 -8.08 4.46
N MET A 201 -8.06 -7.78 5.12
CA MET A 201 -9.38 -7.85 4.52
C MET A 201 -9.71 -6.51 3.86
N ALA A 202 -9.95 -6.49 2.54
CA ALA A 202 -10.41 -5.31 1.80
C ALA A 202 -11.74 -4.75 2.29
N GLY A 203 -12.52 -5.57 3.01
CA GLY A 203 -13.88 -5.25 3.41
C GLY A 203 -14.85 -5.20 2.23
N LYS A 204 -16.14 -5.07 2.53
CA LYS A 204 -17.15 -4.91 1.47
C LYS A 204 -17.06 -3.50 0.89
N PRO A 205 -17.20 -3.34 -0.45
CA PRO A 205 -17.30 -2.01 -1.03
C PRO A 205 -18.51 -1.29 -0.45
N LEU A 206 -18.30 -0.03 -0.06
CA LEU A 206 -19.40 0.83 0.34
C LEU A 206 -20.27 1.17 -0.87
N THR A 207 -21.52 1.46 -0.58
CA THR A 207 -22.54 1.87 -1.54
C THR A 207 -22.98 3.30 -1.23
N PHE A 208 -23.68 3.93 -2.17
CA PHE A 208 -24.23 5.28 -1.95
C PHE A 208 -25.14 5.35 -0.72
N SER A 209 -25.86 4.27 -0.38
CA SER A 209 -26.70 4.20 0.82
C SER A 209 -25.91 4.21 2.14
N ASP A 210 -24.65 3.75 2.15
CA ASP A 210 -23.82 3.69 3.36
C ASP A 210 -23.31 5.08 3.80
N ILE A 211 -23.45 6.08 2.93
CA ILE A 211 -23.06 7.47 3.20
C ILE A 211 -24.12 8.12 4.09
N THR A 212 -23.81 8.43 5.34
CA THR A 212 -24.80 8.96 6.29
C THR A 212 -25.16 10.45 6.09
N ASN A 213 -24.37 11.20 5.33
CA ASN A 213 -24.66 12.60 5.03
C ASN A 213 -25.82 12.73 4.04
N ASP A 214 -26.90 13.42 4.41
CA ASP A 214 -28.04 13.65 3.50
C ASP A 214 -27.70 14.58 2.33
N ASN A 215 -26.73 15.48 2.49
CA ASN A 215 -26.27 16.37 1.41
C ASN A 215 -25.21 15.69 0.53
N LYS A 216 -25.63 14.62 -0.14
CA LYS A 216 -24.79 13.77 -0.99
C LYS A 216 -25.37 13.57 -2.39
N VAL A 217 -24.50 13.20 -3.32
CA VAL A 217 -24.86 12.79 -4.69
C VAL A 217 -23.97 11.64 -5.15
N GLU A 218 -24.51 10.76 -5.97
CA GLU A 218 -23.78 9.64 -6.55
C GLU A 218 -23.25 10.00 -7.94
N PHE A 219 -21.98 9.69 -8.19
CA PHE A 219 -21.36 9.82 -9.49
C PHE A 219 -21.56 8.56 -10.33
N THR A 220 -22.10 8.71 -11.55
CA THR A 220 -22.38 7.58 -12.47
C THR A 220 -21.67 7.72 -13.81
N GLY A 221 -20.69 8.63 -13.92
CA GLY A 221 -19.94 8.89 -15.16
C GLY A 221 -18.60 8.15 -15.23
N ASP A 222 -17.85 8.40 -16.29
CA ASP A 222 -16.45 7.97 -16.42
C ASP A 222 -15.48 8.95 -15.74
N GLY A 223 -14.20 8.57 -15.60
CA GLY A 223 -13.22 9.44 -14.93
C GLY A 223 -13.04 10.82 -15.59
N ALA A 224 -13.26 10.94 -16.91
CA ALA A 224 -13.15 12.21 -17.62
C ALA A 224 -14.28 13.19 -17.25
N ALA A 225 -15.45 12.70 -16.87
CA ALA A 225 -16.60 13.50 -16.44
C ALA A 225 -16.54 13.95 -14.98
N LEU A 226 -15.64 13.38 -14.15
CA LEU A 226 -15.64 13.60 -12.70
C LEU A 226 -15.46 15.08 -12.31
N GLN A 227 -14.54 15.81 -12.94
CA GLN A 227 -14.35 17.23 -12.64
C GLN A 227 -15.59 18.07 -12.93
N ALA A 228 -16.28 17.82 -14.04
CA ALA A 228 -17.49 18.54 -14.40
C ALA A 228 -18.62 18.24 -13.41
N PHE A 229 -18.72 16.99 -12.95
CA PHE A 229 -19.67 16.58 -11.93
C PHE A 229 -19.41 17.24 -10.57
N ILE A 230 -18.14 17.36 -10.17
CA ILE A 230 -17.72 18.09 -8.96
C ILE A 230 -18.17 19.56 -9.04
N ASN A 231 -17.92 20.22 -10.17
CA ASN A 231 -18.32 21.61 -10.38
C ASN A 231 -19.84 21.81 -10.35
N ALA A 232 -20.60 20.82 -10.84
CA ALA A 232 -22.06 20.85 -10.84
C ALA A 232 -22.69 20.56 -9.46
N ASN A 233 -21.92 20.06 -8.50
CA ASN A 233 -22.38 19.64 -7.18
C ASN A 233 -21.58 20.30 -6.04
N PRO A 234 -21.51 21.64 -5.99
CA PRO A 234 -20.77 22.35 -4.95
C PRO A 234 -21.40 22.13 -3.57
N GLY A 235 -20.57 22.06 -2.52
CA GLY A 235 -20.97 21.87 -1.13
C GLY A 235 -21.48 20.46 -0.77
N LYS A 236 -21.48 19.52 -1.72
CA LYS A 236 -22.00 18.16 -1.52
C LYS A 236 -20.91 17.13 -1.26
N THR A 237 -21.27 16.04 -0.59
CA THR A 237 -20.46 14.80 -0.61
C THR A 237 -20.77 14.03 -1.89
N ILE A 238 -19.77 13.90 -2.75
CA ILE A 238 -19.83 13.17 -4.02
C ILE A 238 -19.33 11.76 -3.76
N PHE A 239 -20.23 10.80 -3.86
CA PHE A 239 -19.90 9.40 -3.77
C PHE A 239 -19.46 8.89 -5.15
N ILE A 240 -18.30 8.25 -5.20
CA ILE A 240 -17.70 7.63 -6.38
C ILE A 240 -17.76 6.11 -6.14
N PRO A 241 -18.57 5.36 -6.89
CA PRO A 241 -18.71 3.92 -6.72
C PRO A 241 -17.39 3.15 -6.88
N ALA A 242 -17.44 1.84 -6.59
CA ALA A 242 -16.33 0.94 -6.85
C ALA A 242 -16.00 0.91 -8.35
N GLY A 243 -14.72 0.95 -8.69
CA GLY A 243 -14.23 0.99 -10.05
C GLY A 243 -12.91 1.74 -10.17
N ARG A 244 -12.30 1.64 -11.35
CA ARG A 244 -11.11 2.38 -11.75
C ARG A 244 -11.50 3.48 -12.73
N TYR A 245 -11.21 4.72 -12.37
CA TYR A 245 -11.59 5.92 -13.10
C TYR A 245 -10.34 6.57 -13.70
N GLU A 246 -10.29 6.65 -15.02
CA GLU A 246 -9.23 7.31 -15.78
C GLU A 246 -9.43 8.84 -15.73
N ILE A 247 -8.57 9.53 -14.98
CA ILE A 247 -8.65 10.96 -14.71
C ILE A 247 -7.62 11.71 -15.59
N PRO A 248 -8.06 12.37 -16.69
CA PRO A 248 -7.15 12.95 -17.68
C PRO A 248 -6.52 14.27 -17.24
N SER A 249 -6.96 14.84 -16.11
CA SER A 249 -6.44 16.11 -15.60
C SER A 249 -6.67 16.26 -14.10
N GLN A 250 -5.94 17.19 -13.48
CA GLN A 250 -6.01 17.45 -12.05
C GLN A 250 -7.47 17.69 -11.63
N ILE A 251 -7.85 17.09 -10.50
CA ILE A 251 -9.15 17.35 -9.88
C ILE A 251 -9.01 18.57 -8.97
N GLU A 252 -9.91 19.52 -9.11
CA GLU A 252 -9.96 20.72 -8.30
C GLU A 252 -11.30 20.85 -7.58
N ILE A 253 -11.24 20.94 -6.26
CA ILE A 253 -12.40 21.14 -5.38
C ILE A 253 -12.38 22.60 -4.92
N ARG A 254 -13.21 23.42 -5.56
CA ARG A 254 -13.23 24.89 -5.40
C ARG A 254 -14.32 25.41 -4.46
N ALA A 255 -15.27 24.57 -4.06
CA ALA A 255 -16.38 24.97 -3.20
C ALA A 255 -16.19 24.43 -1.78
N GLU A 256 -16.46 25.28 -0.80
CA GLU A 256 -16.47 24.91 0.62
C GLU A 256 -17.46 23.77 0.86
N GLY A 257 -17.06 22.79 1.68
CA GLY A 257 -17.90 21.64 2.03
C GLY A 257 -18.04 20.55 0.96
N THR A 258 -17.50 20.73 -0.25
CA THR A 258 -17.48 19.65 -1.26
C THR A 258 -16.49 18.56 -0.86
N ARG A 259 -16.94 17.31 -0.81
CA ARG A 259 -16.08 16.16 -0.47
C ARG A 259 -16.20 15.05 -1.50
N LEU A 260 -15.14 14.29 -1.71
CA LEU A 260 -15.15 13.06 -2.50
C LEU A 260 -15.11 11.85 -1.57
N SER A 261 -15.96 10.87 -1.82
CA SER A 261 -16.03 9.63 -1.05
C SER A 261 -16.07 8.44 -1.98
N GLY A 262 -15.11 7.52 -1.84
CA GLY A 262 -15.10 6.27 -2.59
C GLY A 262 -15.86 5.14 -1.90
N ALA A 263 -15.93 3.99 -2.57
CA ALA A 263 -16.39 2.72 -2.02
C ALA A 263 -15.37 2.06 -1.05
N GLY A 264 -14.26 2.73 -0.76
CA GLY A 264 -13.12 2.26 0.05
C GLY A 264 -11.83 2.18 -0.78
N MET A 265 -10.66 2.31 -0.15
CA MET A 265 -9.36 2.32 -0.84
C MET A 265 -9.09 1.09 -1.72
N TRP A 266 -9.64 -0.06 -1.35
CA TRP A 266 -9.49 -1.29 -2.13
C TRP A 266 -10.41 -1.33 -3.36
N HIS A 267 -11.47 -0.51 -3.39
CA HIS A 267 -12.59 -0.63 -4.33
C HIS A 267 -12.73 0.53 -5.31
N THR A 268 -12.34 1.76 -4.93
CA THR A 268 -12.39 2.95 -5.81
C THR A 268 -10.98 3.47 -6.10
N GLU A 269 -10.59 3.46 -7.37
CA GLU A 269 -9.30 3.97 -7.83
C GLU A 269 -9.48 5.18 -8.75
N LEU A 270 -8.85 6.29 -8.41
CA LEU A 270 -8.73 7.47 -9.27
C LEU A 270 -7.34 7.44 -9.91
N PHE A 271 -7.26 6.99 -11.16
CA PHE A 271 -6.01 6.86 -11.88
C PHE A 271 -5.75 8.10 -12.74
N PHE A 272 -4.74 8.88 -12.40
CA PHE A 272 -4.39 10.09 -13.18
C PHE A 272 -3.59 9.73 -14.43
N SER A 273 -4.22 9.86 -15.61
CA SER A 273 -3.70 9.34 -16.89
C SER A 273 -2.89 10.35 -17.71
N ALA A 274 -2.71 11.56 -17.21
CA ALA A 274 -1.81 12.53 -17.82
C ALA A 274 -0.37 12.00 -17.79
N SER A 275 0.30 11.97 -18.94
CA SER A 275 1.64 11.36 -19.10
C SER A 275 2.64 11.83 -18.03
N SER A 276 3.38 10.88 -17.47
CA SER A 276 4.45 11.12 -16.51
C SER A 276 5.80 11.43 -17.17
N ASP A 277 5.95 11.17 -18.47
CA ASP A 277 7.18 11.44 -19.25
C ASP A 277 7.17 12.83 -19.90
N ASN A 278 6.04 13.54 -19.84
CA ASN A 278 5.91 14.87 -20.42
C ASN A 278 5.84 15.93 -19.31
N PRO A 279 6.89 16.75 -19.12
CA PRO A 279 6.91 17.80 -18.11
C PRO A 279 5.74 18.79 -18.20
N ARG A 280 5.16 18.98 -19.40
CA ARG A 280 4.02 19.87 -19.62
C ARG A 280 2.72 19.35 -19.00
N THR A 281 2.65 18.06 -18.65
CA THR A 281 1.47 17.43 -18.07
C THR A 281 1.59 17.21 -16.57
N TYR A 282 2.70 17.61 -15.93
CA TYR A 282 2.93 17.33 -14.52
C TYR A 282 1.86 17.93 -13.59
N SER A 283 1.42 19.16 -13.88
CA SER A 283 0.36 19.85 -13.14
C SER A 283 -1.04 19.27 -13.36
N ARG A 284 -1.21 18.31 -14.28
CA ARG A 284 -2.49 17.68 -14.60
C ARG A 284 -2.79 16.44 -13.75
N ARG A 285 -2.09 16.24 -12.63
CA ARG A 285 -2.23 15.07 -11.76
C ARG A 285 -2.56 15.50 -10.34
N GLY A 286 -3.22 14.62 -9.60
CA GLY A 286 -3.56 14.82 -8.20
C GLY A 286 -4.86 15.61 -7.98
N ILE A 287 -5.12 15.90 -6.71
CA ILE A 287 -6.34 16.55 -6.22
C ILE A 287 -5.94 17.80 -5.46
N VAL A 288 -6.54 18.94 -5.79
CA VAL A 288 -6.34 20.22 -5.12
C VAL A 288 -7.64 20.66 -4.49
N CYS A 289 -7.57 21.05 -3.21
CA CYS A 289 -8.68 21.65 -2.46
C CYS A 289 -8.20 23.03 -1.98
N SER A 290 -8.93 24.08 -2.36
CA SER A 290 -8.56 25.48 -2.10
C SER A 290 -9.51 26.20 -1.13
N GLN A 291 -10.38 25.44 -0.46
CA GLN A 291 -11.39 25.96 0.46
C GLN A 291 -11.40 25.21 1.79
N ASN A 292 -12.16 25.75 2.74
CA ASN A 292 -12.44 25.04 3.98
C ASN A 292 -13.30 23.80 3.72
N ASN A 293 -13.11 22.78 4.56
CA ASN A 293 -13.99 21.63 4.63
C ASN A 293 -14.18 20.86 3.30
N CYS A 294 -13.25 21.04 2.33
CA CYS A 294 -13.17 20.22 1.14
C CYS A 294 -12.09 19.14 1.27
N GLY A 295 -12.21 18.08 0.46
CA GLY A 295 -11.18 17.04 0.40
C GLY A 295 -11.70 15.67 -0.05
N VAL A 296 -10.85 14.67 0.11
CA VAL A 296 -11.17 13.25 -0.10
C VAL A 296 -11.32 12.60 1.27
N SER A 297 -12.36 11.82 1.44
CA SER A 297 -12.63 11.04 2.64
C SER A 297 -12.74 9.56 2.30
N ASP A 298 -11.84 8.75 2.85
CA ASP A 298 -12.02 7.29 2.87
C ASP A 298 -12.96 6.92 4.02
N ILE A 299 -14.09 6.32 3.67
CA ILE A 299 -15.16 6.04 4.62
C ILE A 299 -14.93 4.74 5.38
N ALA A 300 -14.00 3.90 4.92
CA ALA A 300 -13.71 2.60 5.55
C ALA A 300 -13.33 2.73 7.04
N LYS A 301 -12.93 3.93 7.51
CA LYS A 301 -12.66 4.21 8.93
C LYS A 301 -13.27 5.49 9.48
N ILE A 302 -14.05 6.25 8.70
CA ILE A 302 -14.68 7.47 9.21
C ILE A 302 -15.81 7.17 10.22
N ALA A 303 -16.43 5.99 10.14
CA ALA A 303 -17.38 5.55 11.17
C ALA A 303 -16.72 5.30 12.54
N THR A 304 -15.38 5.16 12.60
CA THR A 304 -14.62 5.05 13.86
C THR A 304 -13.87 6.35 14.20
N PHE A 305 -13.65 7.24 13.23
CA PHE A 305 -12.95 8.52 13.44
C PHE A 305 -13.88 9.65 13.90
N LEU A 306 -15.19 9.55 13.66
CA LEU A 306 -16.16 10.59 14.02
C LEU A 306 -16.74 10.48 15.43
N ASN A 307 -16.14 9.66 16.30
CA ASN A 307 -16.22 9.88 17.75
C ASN A 307 -14.92 10.46 18.33
N TYR A 308 -14.44 11.49 17.62
CA TYR A 308 -13.31 12.39 17.85
C TYR A 308 -11.88 11.80 17.83
N SER A 309 -11.02 12.43 17.02
CA SER A 309 -9.55 12.32 17.15
C SER A 309 -9.06 12.81 18.52
N PRO A 310 -8.22 12.05 19.25
CA PRO A 310 -7.59 12.49 20.49
C PRO A 310 -6.86 13.84 20.39
N ASN A 311 -6.35 14.18 19.20
CA ASN A 311 -5.68 15.45 18.95
C ASN A 311 -6.66 16.62 18.81
N THR A 312 -7.85 16.36 18.26
CA THR A 312 -8.95 17.33 18.25
C THR A 312 -9.52 17.51 19.65
N VAL A 313 -9.74 16.43 20.40
CA VAL A 313 -10.17 16.49 21.80
C VAL A 313 -9.17 17.27 22.64
N ASN A 314 -7.87 17.05 22.52
CA ASN A 314 -6.86 17.80 23.29
C ASN A 314 -6.82 19.29 22.92
N THR A 315 -7.02 19.63 21.65
CA THR A 315 -7.07 21.03 21.19
C THR A 315 -8.32 21.75 21.73
N TYR A 316 -9.48 21.10 21.69
CA TYR A 316 -10.73 21.65 22.24
C TYR A 316 -10.77 21.62 23.77
N LYS A 317 -10.23 20.59 24.43
CA LYS A 317 -10.05 20.54 25.90
C LYS A 317 -9.16 21.67 26.38
N THR A 318 -8.05 21.95 25.69
CA THR A 318 -7.14 23.05 26.07
C THR A 318 -7.81 24.42 25.90
N ARG A 319 -8.57 24.63 24.82
CA ARG A 319 -9.34 25.86 24.61
C ARG A 319 -10.48 26.02 25.62
N ALA A 320 -11.26 24.95 25.84
CA ALA A 320 -12.33 24.93 26.82
C ALA A 320 -11.80 25.10 28.25
N LYS A 321 -10.64 24.52 28.57
CA LYS A 321 -10.01 24.69 29.88
C LYS A 321 -9.54 26.11 30.13
N LYS A 322 -8.93 26.76 29.12
CA LYS A 322 -8.53 28.17 29.21
C LYS A 322 -9.71 29.12 29.38
N ALA A 323 -10.90 28.72 28.91
CA ALA A 323 -12.14 29.49 29.05
C ALA A 323 -13.02 29.06 30.23
N SER A 324 -12.65 28.00 30.96
CA SER A 324 -13.46 27.43 32.04
C SER A 324 -13.06 27.99 33.40
N ASN A 325 -14.06 28.42 34.17
CA ASN A 325 -13.88 28.79 35.58
C ASN A 325 -13.90 27.58 36.52
N LEU A 326 -13.97 26.35 35.99
CA LEU A 326 -13.93 25.12 36.79
C LEU A 326 -12.48 24.77 37.15
N SER A 327 -12.28 24.32 38.39
CA SER A 327 -11.04 23.71 38.84
C SER A 327 -10.74 22.41 38.08
N ASN A 328 -9.48 21.97 38.05
CA ASN A 328 -9.05 20.83 37.23
C ASN A 328 -9.80 19.53 37.55
N ASP A 329 -10.02 19.28 38.84
CA ASP A 329 -10.76 18.14 39.40
C ASP A 329 -12.23 18.12 38.98
N ARG A 330 -12.83 19.30 38.68
CA ARG A 330 -14.23 19.43 38.26
C ARG A 330 -14.40 19.55 36.75
N PHE A 331 -13.36 19.94 36.02
CA PHE A 331 -13.41 20.15 34.58
C PHE A 331 -13.50 18.84 33.80
N GLU A 332 -12.67 17.84 34.14
CA GLU A 332 -12.65 16.56 33.42
C GLU A 332 -14.00 15.81 33.48
N PRO A 333 -14.65 15.65 34.64
CA PRO A 333 -15.98 15.03 34.68
C PRO A 333 -17.04 15.83 33.92
N ALA A 334 -16.97 17.16 33.93
CA ALA A 334 -17.96 18.03 33.31
C ALA A 334 -17.86 18.04 31.77
N ILE A 335 -16.65 18.05 31.20
CA ILE A 335 -16.47 18.08 29.74
C ILE A 335 -16.85 16.74 29.10
N MET A 336 -16.63 15.64 29.80
CA MET A 336 -17.01 14.29 29.35
C MET A 336 -18.53 14.03 29.44
N ALA A 337 -19.28 14.89 30.12
CA ALA A 337 -20.75 14.79 30.27
C ALA A 337 -21.53 15.57 29.20
N ILE A 338 -20.86 16.38 28.36
CA ILE A 338 -21.50 17.13 27.27
C ILE A 338 -21.91 16.13 26.19
N ARG A 339 -23.22 15.90 26.04
CA ARG A 339 -23.77 15.07 24.96
C ARG A 339 -23.78 15.87 23.65
N SER A 340 -23.57 15.17 22.53
CA SER A 340 -23.84 15.74 21.21
C SER A 340 -25.30 16.19 21.12
N VAL A 341 -25.53 17.33 20.49
CA VAL A 341 -26.88 17.74 20.08
C VAL A 341 -27.07 17.14 18.70
N ASP A 342 -28.18 16.41 18.51
CA ASP A 342 -28.53 15.76 17.24
C ASP A 342 -28.69 16.76 16.09
#